data_AF-A0A1Y5FT92-F1
#
_entry.id   AF-A0A1Y5FT92-F1
#
_cell.length_a   1.000
_cell.length_b   1.000
_cell.length_c   1.000
_cell.angle_alpha   90.00
_cell.angle_beta   90.00
_cell.angle_gamma   90.00
#
_symmetry.space_group_name_H-M   'P 1'
#
loop_
_entity.id
_entity.type
_entity.pdbx_description
1 polymer ?
#
loop_
_entity_poly.entity_id
_entity_poly.type
_entity_poly.pdbx_seq_one_letter_code
_entity_poly.pdbx_strand_id
1 'polypeptide(L)'
;MNHFASDNIRLIIAHTLTALGNYSAAAENLLIVTISLQEKHFSDNSGGLGLYLIDSATHLNIWDNYLAFDPDRASTVRGLASQQAFLQDPHLELLTNLAYATAIAWSIYQRNDVSLPPAEDLPGLTACWAQYFADKGQLEHAQAAALTSSANIIALRPRAEEERLQA
;
A
#
# COMPACT_ATOMS: atom_id res chain seq x y z
N MET A 1 -2.74 4.66 14.63
CA MET A 1 -1.84 3.48 14.79
C MET A 1 -1.05 3.61 16.09
N ASN A 2 -1.03 2.56 16.92
CA ASN A 2 -0.18 2.50 18.12
C ASN A 2 1.31 2.46 17.72
N HIS A 3 2.17 3.18 18.45
CA HIS A 3 3.60 3.35 18.15
C HIS A 3 4.34 2.01 17.89
N PHE A 4 4.05 0.97 18.68
CA PHE A 4 4.62 -0.37 18.54
C PHE A 4 4.35 -1.07 17.20
N ALA A 5 3.22 -0.77 16.53
CA ALA A 5 2.93 -1.36 15.23
C ALA A 5 3.79 -0.74 14.12
N SER A 6 4.09 0.57 14.24
CA SER A 6 4.89 1.30 13.25
C SER A 6 6.34 0.84 13.22
N ASP A 7 6.94 0.60 14.40
CA ASP A 7 8.35 0.20 14.48
C ASP A 7 8.59 -1.20 13.91
N ASN A 8 7.65 -2.12 14.16
CA ASN A 8 7.70 -3.47 13.59
C ASN A 8 7.59 -3.46 12.06
N ILE A 9 6.70 -2.64 11.51
CA ILE A 9 6.55 -2.49 10.05
C ILE A 9 7.84 -1.95 9.43
N ARG A 10 8.43 -0.90 10.02
CA ARG A 10 9.73 -0.37 9.56
C ARG A 10 10.83 -1.42 9.57
N LEU A 11 10.92 -2.21 10.65
CA LEU A 11 11.92 -3.29 10.74
C LEU A 11 11.73 -4.34 9.64
N ILE A 12 10.48 -4.75 9.38
CA ILE A 12 10.17 -5.71 8.30
C ILE A 12 10.56 -5.13 6.94
N ILE A 13 10.23 -3.86 6.69
CA ILE A 13 10.59 -3.18 5.44
C ILE A 13 12.11 -3.13 5.27
N ALA A 14 12.84 -2.64 6.28
CA ALA A 14 14.29 -2.54 6.24
C ALA A 14 14.97 -3.90 6.05
N HIS A 15 14.52 -4.93 6.78
CA HIS A 15 15.02 -6.29 6.65
C HIS A 15 14.76 -6.87 5.25
N THR A 16 13.56 -6.70 4.72
CA THR A 16 13.18 -7.20 3.40
C THR A 16 13.99 -6.50 2.31
N LEU A 17 14.10 -5.17 2.34
CA LEU A 17 14.90 -4.41 1.38
C LEU A 17 16.38 -4.78 1.44
N THR A 18 16.90 -5.10 2.63
CA THR A 18 18.27 -5.61 2.79
C THR A 18 18.44 -6.97 2.13
N ALA A 19 17.49 -7.89 2.34
CA ALA A 19 17.50 -9.20 1.69
C ALA A 19 17.41 -9.12 0.15
N LEU A 20 16.71 -8.11 -0.37
CA LEU A 20 16.65 -7.79 -1.80
C LEU A 20 17.90 -7.07 -2.33
N GLY A 21 18.85 -6.68 -1.46
CA GLY A 21 20.05 -5.93 -1.84
C GLY A 21 19.77 -4.48 -2.24
N ASN A 22 18.64 -3.90 -1.81
CA ASN A 22 18.17 -2.57 -2.23
C ASN A 22 17.84 -1.64 -1.07
N TYR A 23 18.36 -1.93 0.13
CA TYR A 23 18.13 -1.07 1.28
C TYR A 23 18.72 0.34 1.07
N SER A 24 17.87 1.33 1.28
CA SER A 24 18.25 2.73 1.51
C SER A 24 17.18 3.38 2.38
N ALA A 25 17.55 4.42 3.13
CA ALA A 25 16.58 5.18 3.94
C ALA A 25 15.45 5.76 3.08
N ALA A 26 15.75 6.15 1.83
CA ALA A 26 14.75 6.66 0.89
C ALA A 26 13.76 5.57 0.44
N ALA A 27 14.22 4.35 0.14
CA ALA A 27 13.36 3.23 -0.21
C ALA A 27 12.46 2.81 0.95
N GLU A 28 13.00 2.77 2.18
CA GLU A 28 12.23 2.48 3.39
C GLU A 28 11.14 3.54 3.60
N ASN A 29 11.50 4.82 3.57
CA ASN A 29 10.55 5.91 3.76
C ASN A 29 9.51 5.98 2.64
N LEU A 30 9.86 5.69 1.39
CA LEU A 30 8.89 5.60 0.29
C LEU A 30 7.82 4.54 0.58
N LEU A 31 8.21 3.36 1.06
CA LEU A 31 7.27 2.29 1.38
C LEU A 31 6.39 2.64 2.59
N ILE A 32 6.92 3.32 3.60
CA ILE A 32 6.10 3.84 4.73
C ILE A 32 5.09 4.90 4.26
N VAL A 33 5.52 5.81 3.40
CA VAL A 33 4.64 6.81 2.77
C VAL A 33 3.56 6.12 1.93
N THR A 34 3.94 5.09 1.18
CA THR A 34 3.01 4.28 0.37
C THR A 34 1.88 3.71 1.22
N ILE A 35 2.22 3.05 2.34
CA ILE A 35 1.22 2.47 3.26
C ILE A 35 0.28 3.56 3.78
N SER A 36 0.85 4.66 4.25
CA SER A 36 0.10 5.76 4.86
C SER A 36 -0.87 6.41 3.87
N LEU A 37 -0.44 6.62 2.63
CA LEU A 37 -1.25 7.21 1.57
C LEU A 37 -2.28 6.22 1.02
N GLN A 38 -1.93 4.94 0.91
CA GLN A 38 -2.86 3.88 0.54
C GLN A 38 -4.02 3.80 1.54
N GLU A 39 -3.74 3.69 2.85
CA GLU A 39 -4.81 3.72 3.86
C GLU A 39 -5.65 4.99 3.76
N LYS A 40 -5.02 6.16 3.63
CA LYS A 40 -5.74 7.44 3.61
C LYS A 40 -6.70 7.57 2.43
N HIS A 41 -6.32 7.08 1.25
CA HIS A 41 -7.07 7.30 0.02
C HIS A 41 -8.00 6.14 -0.35
N PHE A 42 -7.76 4.93 0.19
CA PHE A 42 -8.28 3.70 -0.39
C PHE A 42 -8.77 2.66 0.63
N SER A 43 -8.91 3.02 1.92
CA SER A 43 -9.31 2.09 3.00
C SER A 43 -10.67 1.41 2.81
N ASP A 44 -11.61 2.06 2.11
CA ASP A 44 -13.02 1.65 2.18
C ASP A 44 -13.51 0.88 0.94
N ASN A 45 -12.78 0.84 -0.18
CA ASN A 45 -13.30 0.18 -1.39
C ASN A 45 -12.29 -0.09 -2.53
N SER A 46 -11.01 -0.34 -2.24
CA SER A 46 -10.00 -0.43 -3.31
C SER A 46 -9.88 -1.79 -4.00
N GLY A 47 -10.38 -2.87 -3.39
CA GLY A 47 -10.09 -4.23 -3.85
C GLY A 47 -8.61 -4.63 -3.68
N GLY A 48 -7.80 -3.76 -3.07
CA GLY A 48 -6.40 -3.99 -2.77
C GLY A 48 -6.20 -4.91 -1.56
N LEU A 49 -5.12 -5.69 -1.61
CA LEU A 49 -4.81 -6.69 -0.60
C LEU A 49 -3.67 -6.23 0.32
N GLY A 50 -3.85 -6.50 1.62
CA GLY A 50 -2.80 -6.36 2.63
C GLY A 50 -2.37 -4.92 2.91
N LEU A 51 -1.17 -4.81 3.47
CA LEU A 51 -0.62 -3.56 4.00
C LEU A 51 -0.46 -2.45 2.93
N TYR A 52 -0.24 -2.84 1.68
CA TYR A 52 -0.01 -1.93 0.57
C TYR A 52 -1.23 -1.74 -0.35
N LEU A 53 -2.35 -2.42 -0.06
CA LEU A 53 -3.55 -2.44 -0.91
C LEU A 53 -3.24 -2.77 -2.39
N ILE A 54 -2.41 -3.78 -2.63
CA ILE A 54 -2.04 -4.22 -3.98
C ILE A 54 -3.14 -5.14 -4.51
N ASP A 55 -3.72 -4.83 -5.66
CA ASP A 55 -4.73 -5.69 -6.28
C ASP A 55 -4.11 -6.90 -7.01
N SER A 56 -4.93 -7.91 -7.29
CA SER A 56 -4.49 -9.15 -7.93
C SER A 56 -3.94 -8.95 -9.36
N ALA A 57 -4.46 -7.99 -10.13
CA ALA A 57 -4.00 -7.75 -11.49
C ALA A 57 -2.60 -7.12 -11.48
N THR A 58 -2.35 -6.15 -10.59
CA THR A 58 -1.02 -5.58 -10.37
C THR A 58 -0.03 -6.64 -9.91
N HIS A 59 -0.43 -7.53 -9.00
CA HIS A 59 0.41 -8.63 -8.54
C HIS A 59 0.85 -9.57 -9.69
N LEU A 60 -0.09 -10.03 -10.51
CA LEU A 60 0.22 -10.86 -11.69
C LEU A 60 1.12 -10.10 -12.66
N ASN A 61 0.82 -8.83 -12.92
CA ASN A 61 1.60 -8.04 -13.85
C ASN A 61 3.08 -7.92 -13.42
N ILE A 62 3.36 -7.77 -12.12
CA ILE A 62 4.72 -7.76 -11.59
C ILE A 62 5.43 -9.09 -11.84
N TRP A 63 4.75 -10.22 -11.62
CA TRP A 63 5.32 -11.53 -11.92
C TRP A 63 5.60 -11.70 -13.41
N ASP A 64 4.59 -11.50 -14.23
CA ASP A 64 4.63 -11.83 -15.65
C ASP A 64 5.51 -10.88 -16.46
N ASN A 65 5.54 -9.59 -16.09
CA ASN A 65 6.16 -8.55 -16.92
C ASN A 65 7.43 -7.93 -16.32
N TYR A 66 7.78 -8.29 -15.08
CA TYR A 66 9.00 -7.76 -14.46
C TYR A 66 9.86 -8.89 -13.88
N LEU A 67 9.32 -9.67 -12.94
CA LEU A 67 10.11 -10.74 -12.28
C LEU A 67 10.48 -11.86 -13.26
N ALA A 68 9.59 -12.24 -14.19
CA ALA A 68 9.87 -13.29 -15.17
C ALA A 68 11.10 -13.02 -16.06
N PHE A 69 11.53 -11.77 -16.18
CA PHE A 69 12.69 -11.37 -16.99
C PHE A 69 14.02 -11.31 -16.22
N ASP A 70 14.00 -11.53 -14.91
CA ASP A 70 15.18 -11.57 -14.05
C ASP A 70 15.08 -12.77 -13.08
N PRO A 71 15.62 -13.94 -13.45
CA PRO A 71 15.48 -15.17 -12.68
C PRO A 71 16.00 -15.09 -11.24
N ASP A 72 17.08 -14.35 -11.01
CA ASP A 72 17.68 -14.21 -9.68
C ASP A 72 16.77 -13.36 -8.77
N ARG A 73 16.21 -12.28 -9.31
CA ARG A 73 15.20 -11.47 -8.61
C ARG A 73 13.92 -12.25 -8.36
N ALA A 74 13.41 -12.95 -9.36
CA ALA A 74 12.22 -13.81 -9.22
C ALA A 74 12.43 -14.87 -8.13
N SER A 75 13.58 -15.54 -8.13
CA SER A 75 13.96 -16.52 -7.12
C SER A 75 14.00 -15.90 -5.72
N THR A 76 14.62 -14.73 -5.58
CA THR A 76 14.70 -14.01 -4.30
C THR A 76 13.31 -13.64 -3.77
N VAL A 77 12.45 -13.05 -4.61
CA VAL A 77 11.07 -12.69 -4.23
C VAL A 77 10.25 -13.95 -3.93
N ARG A 78 10.37 -15.01 -4.73
CA ARG A 78 9.68 -16.29 -4.51
C ARG A 78 10.11 -16.94 -3.20
N GLY A 79 11.38 -16.81 -2.83
CA GLY A 79 11.95 -17.34 -1.59
C GLY A 79 11.39 -16.69 -0.33
N LEU A 80 10.84 -15.47 -0.44
CA LEU A 80 10.14 -14.79 0.66
C LEU A 80 8.70 -15.30 0.85
N ALA A 81 8.06 -15.82 -0.20
CA ALA A 81 6.72 -16.39 -0.13
C ALA A 81 6.72 -17.77 0.52
N SER A 82 5.58 -18.19 1.07
CA SER A 82 5.45 -19.57 1.54
C SER A 82 5.63 -20.57 0.38
N GLN A 83 6.08 -21.78 0.71
CA GLN A 83 6.26 -22.81 -0.32
C GLN A 83 4.92 -23.36 -0.81
N GLN A 84 4.01 -23.69 0.13
CA GLN A 84 2.75 -24.37 -0.17
C GLN A 84 1.60 -23.40 -0.47
N ALA A 85 1.38 -22.40 0.39
CA ALA A 85 0.20 -21.54 0.25
C ALA A 85 0.28 -20.68 -1.02
N PHE A 86 1.48 -20.20 -1.38
CA PHE A 86 1.70 -19.46 -2.62
C PHE A 86 1.26 -20.23 -3.87
N LEU A 87 1.44 -21.56 -3.91
CA LEU A 87 1.05 -22.36 -5.07
C LEU A 87 -0.47 -22.58 -5.16
N GLN A 88 -1.18 -22.43 -4.05
CA GLN A 88 -2.64 -22.58 -3.99
C GLN A 88 -3.35 -21.25 -4.25
N ASP A 89 -2.88 -20.19 -3.59
CA ASP A 89 -3.37 -18.83 -3.76
C ASP A 89 -2.20 -17.84 -3.56
N PRO A 90 -1.53 -17.42 -4.66
CA PRO A 90 -0.39 -16.51 -4.57
C PRO A 90 -0.80 -15.11 -4.09
N HIS A 91 -2.06 -14.71 -4.25
CA HIS A 91 -2.53 -13.37 -3.85
C HIS A 91 -2.69 -13.25 -2.34
N LEU A 92 -3.02 -14.34 -1.65
CA LEU A 92 -3.16 -14.37 -0.20
C LEU A 92 -1.87 -13.97 0.54
N GLU A 93 -0.71 -14.12 -0.10
CA GLU A 93 0.59 -13.73 0.46
C GLU A 93 0.71 -12.21 0.62
N LEU A 94 0.00 -11.43 -0.20
CA LEU A 94 -0.04 -9.97 -0.04
C LEU A 94 -0.70 -9.56 1.29
N LEU A 95 -1.65 -10.37 1.79
CA LEU A 95 -2.33 -10.16 3.06
C LEU A 95 -1.56 -10.76 4.25
N THR A 96 -1.03 -11.96 4.08
CA THR A 96 -0.57 -12.80 5.20
C THR A 96 0.93 -12.76 5.42
N ASN A 97 1.71 -12.27 4.44
CA ASN A 97 3.16 -12.26 4.49
C ASN A 97 3.70 -10.85 4.18
N LEU A 98 3.98 -10.09 5.23
CA LEU A 98 4.41 -8.70 5.11
C LEU A 98 5.75 -8.54 4.37
N ALA A 99 6.69 -9.48 4.53
CA ALA A 99 7.96 -9.43 3.80
C ALA A 99 7.73 -9.63 2.29
N TYR A 100 6.90 -10.61 1.93
CA TYR A 100 6.52 -10.83 0.53
C TYR A 100 5.76 -9.63 -0.06
N ALA A 101 4.75 -9.11 0.66
CA ALA A 101 4.00 -7.94 0.24
C ALA A 101 4.91 -6.71 0.02
N THR A 102 5.90 -6.52 0.91
CA THR A 102 6.93 -5.48 0.78
C THR A 102 7.78 -5.68 -0.47
N ALA A 103 8.18 -6.91 -0.78
CA ALA A 103 8.98 -7.21 -1.98
C ALA A 103 8.21 -6.92 -3.28
N ILE A 104 6.93 -7.25 -3.34
CA ILE A 104 6.07 -6.91 -4.48
C ILE A 104 5.85 -5.39 -4.56
N ALA A 105 5.58 -4.72 -3.44
CA ALA A 105 5.46 -3.27 -3.40
C ALA A 105 6.72 -2.56 -3.90
N TRP A 106 7.89 -3.03 -3.49
CA TRP A 106 9.17 -2.52 -3.98
C TRP A 106 9.37 -2.79 -5.47
N SER A 107 8.99 -3.98 -5.95
CA SER A 107 9.07 -4.34 -7.37
C SER A 107 8.26 -3.40 -8.28
N ILE A 108 7.12 -2.86 -7.79
CA ILE A 108 6.32 -1.86 -8.52
C ILE A 108 7.12 -0.58 -8.78
N TYR A 109 7.95 -0.16 -7.82
CA TYR A 109 8.84 0.99 -7.99
C TYR A 109 10.04 0.66 -8.88
N GLN A 110 10.65 -0.51 -8.66
CA GLN A 110 11.85 -0.90 -9.42
C GLN A 110 11.59 -1.07 -10.91
N ARG A 111 10.45 -1.66 -11.32
CA ARG A 111 10.12 -1.84 -12.74
C ARG A 111 10.03 -0.53 -13.53
N ASN A 112 9.90 0.60 -12.83
CA ASN A 112 9.76 1.93 -13.41
C ASN A 112 11.08 2.73 -13.34
N ASP A 113 12.21 2.08 -13.01
CA ASP A 113 13.53 2.70 -12.86
C ASP A 113 13.51 3.97 -11.99
N VAL A 114 12.79 3.91 -10.86
CA VAL A 114 12.54 5.10 -10.05
C VAL A 114 13.86 5.72 -9.55
N SER A 115 14.04 7.00 -9.83
CA SER A 115 15.08 7.81 -9.16
C SER A 115 14.53 8.27 -7.83
N LEU A 116 15.00 7.67 -6.74
CA LEU A 116 14.53 8.02 -5.41
C LEU A 116 15.01 9.43 -5.00
N PRO A 117 14.12 10.29 -4.49
CA PRO A 117 14.51 11.54 -3.85
C PRO A 117 15.21 11.26 -2.51
N PRO A 118 15.82 12.28 -1.87
CA PRO A 118 16.36 12.16 -0.52
C PRO A 118 15.32 11.61 0.48
N ALA A 119 15.77 10.89 1.50
CA ALA A 119 14.88 10.20 2.43
C ALA A 119 14.00 11.15 3.24
N GLU A 120 14.44 12.40 3.42
CA GLU A 120 13.75 13.47 4.14
C GLU A 120 12.80 14.27 3.25
N ASP A 121 12.86 14.09 1.93
CA ASP A 121 12.03 14.79 0.95
C ASP A 121 10.65 14.13 0.84
N LEU A 122 9.82 14.34 1.86
CA LEU A 122 8.46 13.83 1.91
C LEU A 122 7.59 14.24 0.69
N PRO A 123 7.65 15.49 0.18
CA PRO A 123 6.98 15.86 -1.06
C PRO A 123 7.45 15.04 -2.27
N GLY A 124 8.76 14.84 -2.43
CA GLY A 124 9.32 14.00 -3.49
C GLY A 124 8.86 12.55 -3.39
N LEU A 125 8.91 11.95 -2.19
CA LEU A 125 8.45 10.58 -1.96
C LEU A 125 6.95 10.41 -2.24
N THR A 126 6.14 11.42 -1.89
CA THR A 126 4.70 11.45 -2.19
C THR A 126 4.46 11.52 -3.71
N ALA A 127 5.26 12.30 -4.43
CA ALA A 127 5.17 12.37 -5.89
C ALA A 127 5.56 11.02 -6.54
N CYS A 128 6.59 10.34 -6.04
CA CYS A 128 6.95 8.99 -6.49
C CYS A 128 5.79 8.00 -6.29
N TRP A 129 5.15 8.02 -5.13
CA TRP A 129 3.97 7.19 -4.88
C TRP A 129 2.84 7.47 -5.88
N ALA A 130 2.49 8.74 -6.07
CA ALA A 130 1.39 9.14 -6.95
C ALA A 130 1.67 8.76 -8.42
N GLN A 131 2.94 8.76 -8.82
CA GLN A 131 3.33 8.46 -10.19
C GLN A 131 3.34 6.96 -10.50
N TYR A 132 3.83 6.13 -9.58
CA TYR A 132 4.17 4.73 -9.88
C TYR A 132 3.32 3.69 -9.17
N PHE A 133 2.67 4.07 -8.06
CA PHE A 133 1.96 3.13 -7.21
C PHE A 133 0.46 3.40 -7.18
N ALA A 134 0.07 4.67 -7.05
CA ALA A 134 -1.34 5.04 -7.02
C ALA A 134 -1.99 4.73 -8.37
N ASP A 135 -3.06 3.93 -8.36
CA ASP A 135 -3.88 3.77 -9.55
C ASP A 135 -4.65 5.08 -9.79
N LYS A 136 -4.48 5.65 -11.00
CA LYS A 136 -5.15 6.87 -11.41
C LYS A 136 -6.67 6.73 -11.39
N GLY A 137 -7.20 5.56 -11.76
CA GLY A 137 -8.63 5.28 -11.69
C GLY A 137 -9.13 5.29 -10.25
N GLN A 138 -8.37 4.69 -9.33
CA GLN A 138 -8.70 4.71 -7.91
C GLN A 138 -8.61 6.15 -7.36
N LEU A 139 -7.56 6.92 -7.69
CA LEU A 139 -7.40 8.31 -7.23
C LEU A 139 -8.59 9.20 -7.63
N GLU A 140 -9.07 9.08 -8.86
CA GLU A 140 -10.25 9.81 -9.34
C GLU A 140 -11.51 9.41 -8.56
N HIS A 141 -11.71 8.11 -8.31
CA HIS A 141 -12.82 7.62 -7.49
C HIS A 141 -12.74 8.08 -6.03
N ALA A 142 -11.55 8.07 -5.42
CA ALA A 142 -11.33 8.55 -4.06
C ALA A 142 -11.58 10.07 -3.95
N GLN A 143 -11.16 10.86 -4.95
CA GLN A 143 -11.46 12.29 -5.02
C GLN A 143 -12.96 12.55 -5.20
N ALA A 144 -13.63 11.80 -6.08
CA ALA A 144 -15.08 11.90 -6.28
C ALA A 144 -15.86 11.51 -5.01
N ALA A 145 -15.44 10.46 -4.31
CA ALA A 145 -16.01 10.06 -3.02
C ALA A 145 -15.78 11.13 -1.94
N ALA A 146 -14.60 11.74 -1.88
CA ALA A 146 -14.31 12.83 -0.94
C ALA A 146 -15.13 14.10 -1.22
N LEU A 147 -15.35 14.46 -2.49
CA LEU A 147 -16.24 15.56 -2.89
C LEU A 147 -17.71 15.26 -2.54
N THR A 148 -18.14 14.01 -2.71
CA THR A 148 -19.50 13.56 -2.37
C THR A 148 -19.70 13.51 -0.84
N SER A 149 -18.69 13.11 -0.08
CA SER A 149 -18.71 13.14 1.39
C SER A 149 -18.66 14.57 1.95
N SER A 150 -18.00 15.50 1.23
CA SER A 150 -17.99 16.93 1.61
C SER A 150 -19.34 17.61 1.38
N ALA A 151 -20.21 17.04 0.54
CA ALA A 151 -21.57 17.52 0.31
C ALA A 151 -22.56 17.17 1.45
N ASN A 152 -22.14 16.40 2.46
CA ASN A 152 -22.98 16.00 3.59
C ASN A 152 -22.68 16.72 4.92
N ILE A 153 -21.85 17.78 4.91
CA ILE A 153 -21.65 18.64 6.11
C ILE A 153 -22.59 19.85 6.05
N ILE A 154 -23.91 19.63 5.94
CA ILE A 154 -24.94 20.57 6.46
C ILE A 154 -26.15 19.75 6.92
N ALA A 155 -26.17 19.38 8.20
CA ALA A 155 -27.36 19.38 9.05
C ALA A 155 -26.97 18.96 10.47
N LEU A 156 -26.49 19.91 11.28
CA LEU A 156 -26.75 19.88 12.71
C LEU A 156 -28.28 19.84 12.89
N ARG A 157 -28.84 18.66 13.17
CA ARG A 157 -30.20 18.57 13.72
C ARG A 157 -30.09 18.87 15.22
N PRO A 158 -30.69 19.96 15.73
CA PRO A 158 -30.86 20.11 17.17
C PRO A 158 -31.77 18.98 17.65
N ARG A 159 -31.35 18.30 18.72
CA ARG A 159 -32.16 17.31 19.44
C ARG A 159 -33.31 18.06 20.11
N ALA A 160 -34.49 18.05 19.50
CA ALA A 160 -35.70 18.61 20.08
C ALA A 160 -36.05 17.84 21.36
N GLU A 161 -36.30 18.59 22.43
CA GLU A 161 -36.98 18.14 23.64
C GLU A 161 -38.42 17.72 23.29
N GLU A 162 -38.64 16.45 22.97
CA GLU A 162 -40.00 15.87 22.91
C GLU A 162 -40.02 14.50 23.59
N GLU A 163 -39.73 14.48 24.90
CA GLU A 163 -40.23 13.47 25.84
C GLU A 163 -40.63 14.14 27.16
N ARG A 164 -41.40 15.23 27.05
CA ARG A 164 -42.25 15.72 28.15
C ARG A 164 -43.64 16.01 27.60
N LEU A 165 -44.40 14.95 27.40
CA LEU A 165 -45.82 14.79 27.73
C LEU A 165 -46.32 13.53 27.01
N GLN A 166 -46.42 12.42 27.75
CA GLN A 166 -47.55 11.49 27.68
C GLN A 166 -47.36 10.38 28.74
N ALA A 167 -48.27 10.41 29.72
CA ALA A 167 -48.56 9.42 30.78
C ALA A 167 -47.49 9.20 31.87
#